data_AF-A0AAU3S8I6-F1
#
_entry.id   AF-A0AAU3S8I6-F1
#
_cell.length_a   1.000
_cell.length_b   1.000
_cell.length_c   1.000
_cell.angle_alpha   90.00
_cell.angle_beta   90.00
_cell.angle_gamma   90.00
#
_symmetry.space_group_name_H-M   'P 1'
#
loop_
_entity.id
_entity.type
_entity.pdbx_description
1 polymer ?
#
loop_
_entity_poly.entity_id
_entity_poly.type
_entity_poly.pdbx_seq_one_letter_code
_entity_poly.pdbx_strand_id
1 'polypeptide(L)'
;MTNGADAQPIDREHVMELITTVLAERPHLPDQLSETTTLDEIGMDSLDLIVVLSRFEEKWGVPYSGEETDGTAFDNLGHLADTLVARARTAGRELR
;
A
#
# COMPACT_ATOMS: atom_id res chain seq x y z
N MET A 1 13.56 6.44 -30.04
CA MET A 1 12.33 7.18 -29.70
C MET A 1 11.79 6.54 -28.43
N THR A 2 12.03 7.18 -27.29
CA THR A 2 11.65 6.73 -25.95
C THR A 2 10.21 7.18 -25.68
N ASN A 3 9.25 6.27 -25.78
CA ASN A 3 7.90 6.52 -25.27
C ASN A 3 7.73 5.71 -24.00
N GLY A 4 7.47 6.44 -22.92
CA GLY A 4 7.49 5.99 -21.53
C GLY A 4 6.61 4.78 -21.32
N ALA A 5 7.13 3.85 -20.52
CA ALA A 5 6.32 2.80 -19.92
C ALA A 5 5.04 3.43 -19.35
N ASP A 6 3.89 2.83 -19.68
CA ASP A 6 2.58 3.09 -19.10
C ASP A 6 2.61 2.89 -17.58
N ALA A 7 3.26 3.80 -16.86
CA ALA A 7 3.23 3.86 -15.41
C ALA A 7 1.83 4.37 -15.05
N GLN A 8 0.94 3.44 -14.73
CA GLN A 8 -0.38 3.77 -14.20
C GLN A 8 -0.21 4.76 -13.02
N PRO A 9 -0.91 5.90 -13.02
CA PRO A 9 -0.74 6.92 -11.99
C PRO A 9 -1.00 6.31 -10.60
N ILE A 10 -0.10 6.64 -9.67
CA ILE A 10 -0.18 6.18 -8.29
C ILE A 10 -1.17 7.07 -7.55
N ASP A 11 -2.43 6.70 -7.64
CA ASP A 11 -3.54 7.38 -6.96
C ASP A 11 -3.95 6.62 -5.69
N ARG A 12 -4.47 7.35 -4.71
CA ARG A 12 -4.90 6.79 -3.43
C ARG A 12 -5.93 5.67 -3.59
N GLU A 13 -6.84 5.80 -4.54
CA GLU A 13 -7.85 4.77 -4.84
C GLU A 13 -7.20 3.47 -5.32
N HIS A 14 -6.22 3.54 -6.22
CA HIS A 14 -5.49 2.36 -6.70
C HIS A 14 -4.64 1.71 -5.59
N VAL A 15 -4.08 2.52 -4.70
CA VAL A 15 -3.31 2.02 -3.54
C VAL A 15 -4.24 1.35 -2.54
N MET A 16 -5.40 1.96 -2.22
CA MET A 16 -6.42 1.35 -1.38
C MET A 16 -6.91 0.03 -1.96
N GLU A 17 -7.22 -0.02 -3.25
CA GLU A 17 -7.63 -1.26 -3.92
C GLU A 17 -6.57 -2.36 -3.80
N LEU A 18 -5.29 -2.02 -3.97
CA LEU A 18 -4.19 -2.97 -3.77
C LEU A 18 -4.14 -3.47 -2.33
N ILE A 19 -4.20 -2.57 -1.35
CA ILE A 19 -4.20 -2.93 0.08
C ILE A 19 -5.36 -3.88 0.37
N THR A 20 -6.59 -3.52 0.01
CA THR A 20 -7.77 -4.36 0.28
C THR A 20 -7.72 -5.69 -0.45
N THR A 21 -7.19 -5.73 -1.67
CA THR A 21 -7.04 -6.98 -2.45
C THR A 21 -6.06 -7.92 -1.75
N VAL A 22 -4.88 -7.42 -1.39
CA VAL A 22 -3.84 -8.23 -0.74
C VAL A 22 -4.30 -8.75 0.62
N LEU A 23 -5.04 -7.91 1.37
CA LEU A 23 -5.55 -8.30 2.68
C LEU A 23 -6.76 -9.25 2.58
N ALA A 24 -7.61 -9.14 1.56
CA ALA A 24 -8.69 -10.09 1.32
C ALA A 24 -8.19 -11.49 0.94
N GLU A 25 -6.96 -11.61 0.40
CA GLU A 25 -6.31 -12.92 0.19
C GLU A 25 -5.89 -13.60 1.50
N ARG A 26 -5.97 -12.90 2.63
CA ARG A 26 -5.57 -13.43 3.94
C ARG A 26 -6.76 -14.06 4.67
N PRO A 27 -6.68 -15.35 5.02
CA PRO A 27 -7.80 -16.06 5.64
C PRO A 27 -8.15 -15.59 7.06
N HIS A 28 -7.25 -14.86 7.72
CA HIS A 28 -7.47 -14.30 9.05
C HIS A 28 -8.00 -12.86 9.03
N LEU A 29 -8.06 -12.20 7.87
CA LEU A 29 -8.54 -10.83 7.71
C LEU A 29 -9.96 -10.84 7.10
N PRO A 30 -10.78 -9.82 7.37
CA PRO A 30 -12.12 -9.74 6.80
C PRO A 30 -12.09 -9.41 5.30
N ASP A 31 -13.05 -9.95 4.55
CA ASP A 31 -13.16 -9.75 3.09
C ASP A 31 -13.48 -8.31 2.69
N GLN A 32 -14.12 -7.55 3.60
CA GLN A 32 -14.51 -6.16 3.37
C GLN A 32 -13.74 -5.24 4.31
N LEU A 33 -12.93 -4.37 3.72
CA LEU A 33 -12.06 -3.45 4.42
C LEU A 33 -12.38 -2.02 3.96
N SER A 34 -12.43 -1.09 4.92
CA SER A 34 -12.65 0.33 4.66
C SER A 34 -11.41 1.14 5.00
N GLU A 35 -11.28 2.33 4.45
CA GLU A 35 -10.17 3.24 4.76
C GLU A 35 -10.10 3.62 6.25
N THR A 36 -11.24 3.65 6.93
CA THR A 36 -11.30 3.99 8.37
C THR A 36 -11.02 2.80 9.27
N THR A 37 -10.90 1.59 8.71
CA THR A 37 -10.61 0.37 9.46
C THR A 37 -9.20 0.44 10.02
N THR A 38 -9.07 0.28 11.34
CA THR A 38 -7.74 0.29 11.99
C THR A 38 -7.01 -1.02 11.75
N LEU A 39 -5.67 -0.97 11.77
CA LEU A 39 -4.83 -2.16 11.57
C LEU A 39 -5.00 -3.16 12.74
N ASP A 40 -5.22 -2.65 13.95
CA ASP A 40 -5.47 -3.45 15.16
C ASP A 40 -6.82 -4.19 15.09
N GLU A 41 -7.89 -3.53 14.64
CA GLU A 41 -9.22 -4.13 14.53
C GLU A 41 -9.26 -5.34 13.60
N ILE A 42 -8.44 -5.33 12.54
CA ILE A 42 -8.38 -6.43 11.58
C ILE A 42 -7.33 -7.47 11.97
N GLY A 43 -6.52 -7.22 13.00
CA GLY A 43 -5.42 -8.11 13.39
C GLY A 43 -4.33 -8.17 12.31
N MET A 44 -4.01 -7.05 11.69
CA MET A 44 -2.92 -6.98 10.70
C MET A 44 -1.58 -7.15 11.39
N ASP A 45 -0.83 -8.18 11.00
CA ASP A 45 0.52 -8.40 11.51
C ASP A 45 1.59 -7.74 10.62
N SER A 46 2.82 -7.64 11.14
CA SER A 46 3.97 -7.11 10.38
C SER A 46 4.23 -7.89 9.08
N LEU A 47 3.92 -9.19 9.04
CA LEU A 47 4.02 -10.00 7.83
C LEU A 47 3.01 -9.57 6.76
N ASP A 48 1.79 -9.22 7.15
CA ASP A 48 0.77 -8.74 6.21
C ASP A 48 1.18 -7.41 5.62
N LEU A 49 1.69 -6.50 6.46
CA LEU A 49 2.22 -5.22 6.03
C LEU A 49 3.39 -5.41 5.05
N ILE A 50 4.35 -6.28 5.35
CA ILE A 50 5.47 -6.59 4.43
C ILE A 50 4.95 -7.05 3.07
N VAL A 51 3.90 -7.89 3.04
CA VAL A 51 3.34 -8.37 1.76
C VAL A 51 2.62 -7.26 1.01
N VAL A 52 1.86 -6.39 1.69
CA VAL A 52 1.27 -5.19 1.06
C VAL A 52 2.36 -4.32 0.43
N LEU A 53 3.43 -4.04 1.18
CA LEU A 53 4.55 -3.24 0.71
C LEU A 53 5.29 -3.89 -0.46
N SER A 54 5.51 -5.22 -0.41
CA SER A 54 6.07 -5.99 -1.52
C SER A 54 5.22 -5.88 -2.77
N ARG A 55 3.90 -6.03 -2.65
CA ARG A 55 2.95 -5.93 -3.78
C ARG A 55 2.91 -4.52 -4.36
N PHE A 56 2.98 -3.52 -3.50
CA PHE A 56 3.09 -2.12 -3.91
C PHE A 56 4.39 -1.88 -4.69
N GLU A 57 5.53 -2.36 -4.19
CA GLU A 57 6.82 -2.28 -4.88
C GLU A 57 6.81 -3.05 -6.21
N GLU A 58 6.25 -4.25 -6.27
CA GLU A 58 6.12 -5.01 -7.52
C GLU A 58 5.29 -4.25 -8.57
N LYS A 59 4.17 -3.64 -8.16
CA LYS A 59 3.23 -2.96 -9.06
C LYS A 59 3.76 -1.62 -9.57
N TRP A 60 4.41 -0.84 -8.71
CA TRP A 60 4.82 0.53 -9.03
C TRP A 60 6.33 0.76 -9.03
N GLY A 61 7.13 -0.23 -8.66
CA GLY A 61 8.58 -0.16 -8.57
C GLY A 61 9.07 0.97 -7.66
N VAL A 62 8.36 1.19 -6.55
CA VAL A 62 8.71 2.15 -5.51
C VAL A 62 9.32 1.37 -4.35
N PRO A 63 10.64 1.47 -4.13
CA PRO A 63 11.29 0.69 -3.10
C PRO A 63 10.88 1.17 -1.71
N TYR A 64 10.62 0.23 -0.80
CA TYR A 64 10.42 0.50 0.62
C TYR A 64 11.58 -0.03 1.46
N SER A 65 11.81 0.58 2.61
CA SER A 65 12.80 0.14 3.60
C SER A 65 12.14 -0.66 4.72
N GLY A 66 12.89 -1.55 5.36
CA GLY A 66 12.40 -2.33 6.51
C GLY A 66 12.05 -1.47 7.74
N GLU A 67 12.50 -0.23 7.80
CA GLU A 67 12.09 0.72 8.85
C GLU A 67 10.65 1.20 8.64
N GLU A 68 10.12 1.13 7.41
CA GLU A 68 8.75 1.50 7.04
C GLU A 68 7.75 0.34 7.25
N THR A 69 8.22 -0.82 7.74
CA THR A 69 7.37 -2.00 8.03
C THR A 69 6.83 -2.02 9.46
N ASP A 70 6.99 -0.93 10.20
CA ASP A 70 6.45 -0.84 11.55
C ASP A 70 4.93 -0.56 11.49
N GLY A 71 4.14 -1.59 11.76
CA GLY A 71 2.67 -1.50 11.74
C GLY A 71 2.11 -0.47 12.72
N THR A 72 2.87 -0.09 13.75
CA THR A 72 2.44 0.92 14.73
C THR A 72 2.51 2.36 14.20
N ALA A 73 3.16 2.56 13.04
CA ALA A 73 3.21 3.86 12.38
C ALA A 73 1.90 4.23 11.65
N PHE A 74 0.95 3.30 11.52
CA PHE A 74 -0.28 3.49 10.75
C PHE A 74 -1.53 3.31 11.62
N ASP A 75 -2.37 4.35 11.67
CA ASP A 75 -3.62 4.31 12.46
C ASP A 75 -4.69 3.43 11.80
N ASN A 76 -4.81 3.52 10.47
CA ASN A 76 -5.83 2.84 9.67
C ASN A 76 -5.35 2.62 8.24
N LEU A 77 -6.12 1.84 7.48
CA LEU A 77 -5.80 1.51 6.08
C LEU A 77 -5.70 2.74 5.19
N GLY A 78 -6.50 3.77 5.45
CA GLY A 78 -6.41 5.07 4.76
C GLY A 78 -5.06 5.74 5.00
N HIS A 79 -4.60 5.80 6.25
CA HIS A 79 -3.30 6.36 6.60
C HIS A 79 -2.15 5.58 5.94
N LEU A 80 -2.25 4.24 5.88
CA LEU A 80 -1.30 3.41 5.13
C LEU A 80 -1.28 3.78 3.63
N ALA A 81 -2.45 3.90 3.00
CA ALA A 81 -2.54 4.29 1.60
C ALA A 81 -1.98 5.69 1.32
N ASP A 82 -2.31 6.66 2.17
CA ASP A 82 -1.81 8.04 2.07
C ASP A 82 -0.27 8.08 2.18
N THR A 83 0.30 7.27 3.09
CA THR A 83 1.75 7.16 3.25
C THR A 83 2.42 6.58 2.01
N LEU A 84 1.84 5.52 1.44
CA LEU A 84 2.33 4.88 0.22
C LEU A 84 2.27 5.82 -1.00
N VAL A 85 1.18 6.58 -1.14
CA VAL A 85 1.05 7.61 -2.19
C VAL A 85 2.10 8.71 -2.00
N ALA A 86 2.27 9.20 -0.77
CA ALA A 86 3.30 10.21 -0.47
C ALA A 86 4.71 9.69 -0.78
N ARG A 87 4.96 8.41 -0.50
CA ARG A 87 6.23 7.74 -0.80
C ARG A 87 6.49 7.66 -2.30
N ALA A 88 5.50 7.24 -3.08
CA ALA A 88 5.57 7.21 -4.53
C ALA A 88 5.89 8.57 -5.14
N ARG A 89 5.22 9.63 -4.66
CA ARG A 89 5.49 11.02 -5.07
C ARG A 89 6.94 11.42 -4.75
N THR A 90 7.42 11.08 -3.56
CA THR A 90 8.79 11.39 -3.11
C THR A 90 9.85 10.62 -3.91
N ALA A 91 9.55 9.39 -4.32
CA ALA A 91 10.44 8.55 -5.14
C ALA A 91 10.58 9.03 -6.60
N GLY A 92 9.98 10.17 -6.97
CA GLY A 92 10.12 10.76 -8.30
C GLY A 92 9.32 10.02 -9.39
N ARG A 93 8.42 9.11 -9.02
CA ARG A 93 7.40 8.60 -9.94
C ARG A 93 6.30 9.66 -9.99
N GLU A 94 6.49 10.63 -10.87
CA GLU A 94 5.57 11.74 -11.06
C GLU A 94 4.16 11.21 -11.37
N LEU A 95 3.19 11.71 -10.62
CA LEU A 95 1.78 11.75 -10.99
C LEU A 95 1.69 12.41 -12.37
N ARG A 96 1.46 11.64 -13.43
CA ARG A 96 1.13 12.17 -14.75
C ARG A 96 -0.03 11.38 -15.34
#